data_AF-Q2C8Y5-F1
#
_entry.id   AF-Q2C8Y5-F1
#
_cell.length_a   1.000
_cell.length_b   1.000
_cell.length_c   1.000
_cell.angle_alpha   90.00
_cell.angle_beta   90.00
_cell.angle_gamma   90.00
#
_symmetry.space_group_name_H-M   'P 1'
#
loop_
_entity.id
_entity.type
_entity.pdbx_description
1 polymer ?
#
loop_
_entity_poly.entity_id
_entity_poly.type
_entity_poly.pdbx_seq_one_letter_code
_entity_poly.pdbx_strand_id
1 'polypeptide(L)'
;MNLQRQTSCKIAVLLGTSVGFSVHAAEMVKVNDNKFLLQSLRAQSTSITPLETGFSEIKKVVLPNGKTKVRYQQTYLGVPVFNTSVVATLSNNKPSDVYGLMAKGVNRDLPSITPKLSEKEAILAAITSHQLVANNNHNIENKNAKLMVKLDDNQTAKIVYLVDFYIASEHPERPFYIVDAINGVILEHWDGLNHAKASGMGPGGNIKTSEYIYGFDFDGLPISKVGTTCTLENAAVKTVNLNNATEGNTAYQYNCIDDDNYNYFRYVNGAFSPLNDAHYFGNVVFDMYQDWMNTSPLNFQLTMRVHYGSEYENAFWNGSSMTFGDGKDRFYPLVDINVSAHVVVN
;
A
#
# COMPACT_ATOMS: atom_id res chain seq x y z
N MET A 1 -1.60 46.07 77.95
CA MET A 1 -2.61 45.04 78.29
C MET A 1 -3.34 44.66 77.01
N ASN A 2 -3.19 43.40 76.56
CA ASN A 2 -4.08 42.64 75.64
C ASN A 2 -4.38 43.22 74.24
N LEU A 3 -4.55 42.46 73.16
CA LEU A 3 -4.19 41.13 72.69
C LEU A 3 -4.68 41.13 71.21
N GLN A 4 -4.02 40.37 70.32
CA GLN A 4 -4.57 39.71 69.11
C GLN A 4 -5.01 40.57 67.88
N ARG A 5 -4.37 40.37 66.70
CA ARG A 5 -4.76 39.47 65.56
C ARG A 5 -6.07 39.93 64.89
N GLN A 6 -6.20 40.12 63.56
CA GLN A 6 -5.81 39.19 62.51
C GLN A 6 -6.04 39.78 61.09
N THR A 7 -5.13 39.41 60.17
CA THR A 7 -5.33 39.01 58.75
C THR A 7 -5.86 39.96 57.67
N SER A 8 -4.95 40.20 56.73
CA SER A 8 -5.13 40.48 55.30
C SER A 8 -6.00 39.45 54.57
N CYS A 9 -6.78 39.91 53.59
CA CYS A 9 -7.20 39.11 52.44
C CYS A 9 -7.30 40.01 51.20
N LYS A 10 -6.31 39.93 50.29
CA LYS A 10 -6.39 40.54 48.95
C LYS A 10 -6.79 39.43 47.98
N ILE A 11 -7.93 39.64 47.34
CA ILE A 11 -8.48 38.81 46.27
C ILE A 11 -7.62 39.03 45.02
N ALA A 12 -7.05 37.95 44.48
CA ALA A 12 -6.52 37.91 43.12
C ALA A 12 -7.32 36.86 42.34
N VAL A 13 -8.17 37.34 41.43
CA VAL A 13 -8.93 36.51 40.50
C VAL A 13 -7.98 36.04 39.40
N LEU A 14 -7.63 34.75 39.41
CA LEU A 14 -7.01 34.06 38.29
C LEU A 14 -8.11 33.62 37.33
N LEU A 15 -8.25 34.36 36.23
CA LEU A 15 -8.99 33.92 35.04
C LEU A 15 -8.21 32.75 34.41
N GLY A 16 -8.58 31.53 34.78
CA GLY A 16 -8.11 30.32 34.12
C GLY A 16 -8.79 30.18 32.76
N THR A 17 -8.10 30.55 31.68
CA THR A 17 -8.48 30.11 30.34
C THR A 17 -8.13 28.63 30.21
N SER A 18 -9.11 27.76 30.45
CA SER A 18 -9.03 26.35 30.10
C SER A 18 -9.02 26.22 28.57
N VAL A 19 -7.81 26.19 27.98
CA VAL A 19 -7.65 25.69 26.62
C VAL A 19 -7.89 24.19 26.70
N GLY A 20 -9.08 23.75 26.30
CA GLY A 20 -9.39 22.34 26.12
C GLY A 20 -8.48 21.77 25.04
N PHE A 21 -7.43 21.07 25.44
CA PHE A 21 -6.69 20.21 24.52
C PHE A 21 -7.59 19.03 24.20
N SER A 22 -8.22 19.04 23.03
CA SER A 22 -8.92 17.89 22.50
C SER A 22 -7.89 16.77 22.29
N VAL A 23 -7.86 15.80 23.20
CA VAL A 23 -6.93 14.67 23.22
C VAL A 23 -7.29 13.72 22.08
N HIS A 24 -6.70 13.90 20.90
CA HIS A 24 -6.84 12.95 19.79
C HIS A 24 -5.68 11.94 19.83
N ALA A 25 -5.95 10.67 19.52
CA ALA A 25 -4.95 9.60 19.41
C ALA A 25 -3.94 9.89 18.27
N ALA A 26 -2.97 9.00 18.05
CA ALA A 26 -2.19 9.10 16.82
C ALA A 26 -3.13 9.03 15.59
N GLU A 27 -2.74 9.67 14.48
CA GLU A 27 -3.57 9.70 13.27
C GLU A 27 -2.71 9.92 12.03
N MET A 28 -3.06 9.21 10.95
CA MET A 28 -2.53 9.47 9.62
C MET A 28 -3.15 10.74 9.01
N VAL A 29 -2.32 11.74 8.74
CA VAL A 29 -2.74 13.04 8.18
C VAL A 29 -2.06 13.34 6.85
N LYS A 30 -2.78 14.04 5.97
CA LYS A 30 -2.23 14.57 4.73
C LYS A 30 -1.31 15.76 5.01
N VAL A 31 -0.12 15.75 4.41
CA VAL A 31 0.87 16.83 4.52
C VAL A 31 0.86 17.66 3.26
N ASN A 32 0.26 18.84 3.35
CA ASN A 32 0.22 19.80 2.25
C ASN A 32 0.97 21.11 2.57
N ASP A 33 1.48 21.25 3.81
CA ASP A 33 2.17 22.45 4.28
C ASP A 33 3.70 22.25 4.27
N ASN A 34 4.40 23.12 3.55
CA ASN A 34 5.85 23.10 3.45
C ASN A 34 6.55 23.60 4.73
N LYS A 35 5.88 24.40 5.56
CA LYS A 35 6.46 24.95 6.79
C LYS A 35 6.84 23.85 7.78
N PHE A 36 5.96 22.86 7.94
CA PHE A 36 6.20 21.74 8.85
C PHE A 36 7.44 20.94 8.42
N LEU A 37 7.48 20.49 7.17
CA LEU A 37 8.61 19.74 6.64
C LEU A 37 9.92 20.55 6.73
N LEU A 38 9.89 21.82 6.35
CA LEU A 38 11.05 22.70 6.44
C LEU A 38 11.53 22.90 7.88
N GLN A 39 10.60 23.07 8.83
CA GLN A 39 10.92 23.23 10.25
C GLN A 39 11.54 21.95 10.82
N SER A 40 10.96 20.79 10.54
CA SER A 40 11.50 19.49 10.96
C SER A 40 12.90 19.24 10.37
N LEU A 41 13.11 19.49 9.08
CA LEU A 41 14.43 19.32 8.45
C LEU A 41 15.48 20.28 9.02
N ARG A 42 15.11 21.53 9.31
CA ARG A 42 16.01 22.48 9.99
C ARG A 42 16.37 22.01 11.38
N ALA A 43 15.37 21.65 12.19
CA ALA A 43 15.60 21.12 13.53
C ALA A 43 16.52 19.89 13.51
N GLN A 44 16.32 19.00 12.53
CA GLN A 44 17.12 17.78 12.36
C GLN A 44 18.57 18.10 11.98
N SER A 45 18.80 19.12 11.15
CA SER A 45 20.15 19.54 10.75
C SER A 45 21.01 20.07 11.90
N THR A 46 20.39 20.53 12.99
CA THR A 46 21.07 21.07 14.18
C THR A 46 20.97 20.14 15.39
N SER A 47 20.29 19.00 15.27
CA SER A 47 20.09 18.07 16.38
C SER A 47 21.19 17.01 16.43
N ILE A 48 21.64 16.70 17.64
CA ILE A 48 22.57 15.59 17.93
C ILE A 48 21.84 14.30 18.32
N THR A 49 20.52 14.38 18.56
CA THR A 49 19.65 13.25 18.86
C THR A 49 18.52 13.12 17.83
N PRO A 50 17.97 11.93 17.62
CA PRO A 50 16.79 11.77 16.79
C PRO A 50 15.61 12.60 17.31
N LEU A 51 14.94 13.30 16.40
CA LEU A 51 13.74 14.08 16.73
C LEU A 51 12.54 13.17 16.99
N GLU A 52 11.58 13.66 17.77
CA GLU A 52 10.28 13.02 17.93
C GLU A 52 9.63 12.78 16.57
N THR A 53 9.59 13.77 15.68
CA THR A 53 9.17 13.59 14.28
C THR A 53 10.26 14.11 13.36
N GLY A 54 10.92 13.19 12.65
CA GLY A 54 11.98 13.47 11.67
C GLY A 54 11.61 13.01 10.26
N PHE A 55 12.49 13.32 9.32
CA PHE A 55 12.36 12.92 7.92
C PHE A 55 13.72 12.49 7.35
N SER A 56 13.74 11.34 6.70
CA SER A 56 14.92 10.82 6.00
C SER A 56 14.71 10.87 4.49
N GLU A 57 15.67 11.40 3.73
CA GLU A 57 15.64 11.38 2.26
C GLU A 57 15.81 9.95 1.76
N ILE A 58 14.80 9.43 1.05
CA ILE A 58 14.84 8.08 0.45
C ILE A 58 15.25 8.15 -1.01
N LYS A 59 14.72 9.13 -1.75
CA LYS A 59 14.96 9.25 -3.20
C LYS A 59 14.92 10.71 -3.61
N LYS A 60 15.85 11.11 -4.48
CA LYS A 60 15.94 12.44 -5.09
C LYS A 60 16.04 12.26 -6.60
N VAL A 61 15.17 12.92 -7.35
CA VAL A 61 15.08 12.83 -8.81
C VAL A 61 15.06 14.24 -9.39
N VAL A 62 15.86 14.47 -10.43
CA VAL A 62 15.82 15.70 -11.24
C VAL A 62 14.96 15.41 -12.47
N LEU A 63 13.88 16.17 -12.64
CA LEU A 63 12.97 16.02 -13.76
C LEU A 63 13.52 16.73 -15.01
N PRO A 64 13.08 16.34 -16.23
CA PRO A 64 13.51 16.98 -17.48
C PRO A 64 13.27 18.51 -17.54
N ASN A 65 12.28 19.01 -16.78
CA ASN A 65 11.98 20.43 -16.65
C ASN A 65 12.88 21.18 -15.64
N GLY A 66 13.95 20.54 -15.15
CA GLY A 66 14.91 21.10 -14.20
C GLY A 66 14.45 21.13 -12.74
N LYS A 67 13.21 20.71 -12.43
CA LYS A 67 12.73 20.63 -11.04
C LYS A 67 13.27 19.39 -10.34
N THR A 68 13.73 19.55 -9.10
CA THR A 68 14.16 18.42 -8.26
C THR A 68 13.01 17.99 -7.35
N LYS A 69 12.63 16.72 -7.41
CA LYS A 69 11.67 16.08 -6.48
C LYS A 69 12.41 15.23 -5.48
N VAL A 70 11.99 15.30 -4.21
CA VAL A 70 12.56 14.50 -3.13
C VAL A 70 11.44 13.82 -2.38
N ARG A 71 11.65 12.53 -2.10
CA ARG A 71 10.78 11.72 -1.26
C ARG A 71 11.44 11.50 0.09
N TYR A 72 10.68 11.82 1.12
CA TYR A 72 11.03 11.70 2.52
C TYR A 72 10.22 10.59 3.19
N GLN A 73 10.91 9.75 3.96
CA GLN A 73 10.32 8.79 4.89
C GLN A 73 10.22 9.45 6.26
N GLN A 74 9.04 9.47 6.87
CA GLN A 74 8.91 9.95 8.24
C GLN A 74 9.64 8.98 9.19
N THR A 75 10.28 9.54 10.21
CA THR A 75 10.83 8.82 11.35
C THR A 75 10.22 9.32 12.66
N TYR A 76 10.06 8.42 13.62
CA TYR A 76 9.70 8.71 15.01
C TYR A 76 10.84 8.30 15.93
N LEU A 77 11.47 9.25 16.61
CA LEU A 77 12.70 9.02 17.39
C LEU A 77 13.79 8.27 16.60
N GLY A 78 13.86 8.54 15.29
CA GLY A 78 14.80 7.91 14.35
C GLY A 78 14.32 6.58 13.75
N VAL A 79 13.25 5.97 14.28
CA VAL A 79 12.66 4.73 13.74
C VAL A 79 11.71 5.07 12.59
N PRO A 80 11.83 4.43 11.41
CA PRO A 80 10.93 4.69 10.28
C PRO A 80 9.47 4.42 10.61
N VAL A 81 8.56 5.29 10.16
CA VAL A 81 7.11 5.11 10.32
C VAL A 81 6.52 4.46 9.07
N PHE A 82 5.97 3.27 9.20
CA PHE A 82 5.36 2.49 8.12
C PHE A 82 4.21 3.25 7.44
N ASN A 83 4.05 3.04 6.13
CA ASN A 83 3.03 3.69 5.28
C ASN A 83 3.02 5.23 5.29
N THR A 84 4.14 5.86 5.64
CA THR A 84 4.30 7.32 5.53
C THR A 84 5.25 7.66 4.38
N SER A 85 4.94 8.75 3.69
CA SER A 85 5.75 9.26 2.58
C SER A 85 5.38 10.70 2.32
N VAL A 86 6.38 11.58 2.34
CA VAL A 86 6.20 13.00 2.03
C VAL A 86 7.09 13.35 0.83
N VAL A 87 6.49 13.85 -0.23
CA VAL A 87 7.20 14.28 -1.43
C VAL A 87 7.21 15.81 -1.49
N ALA A 88 8.35 16.39 -1.84
CA ALA A 88 8.51 17.83 -2.03
C ALA A 88 9.25 18.15 -3.33
N THR A 89 8.93 19.29 -3.94
CA THR A 89 9.81 19.94 -4.91
C THR A 89 10.87 20.74 -4.17
N LEU A 90 12.14 20.67 -4.55
CA LEU A 90 13.15 21.61 -4.05
C LEU A 90 13.20 22.86 -4.91
N SER A 91 13.05 24.02 -4.27
CA SER A 91 13.30 25.34 -4.84
C SER A 91 14.38 26.03 -4.01
N ASN A 92 15.52 26.38 -4.62
CA ASN A 92 16.70 26.91 -3.92
C ASN A 92 17.13 26.05 -2.71
N ASN A 93 17.18 24.72 -2.89
CA ASN A 93 17.46 23.72 -1.85
C ASN A 93 16.50 23.75 -0.64
N LYS A 94 15.32 24.35 -0.77
CA LYS A 94 14.27 24.34 0.26
C LYS A 94 13.05 23.58 -0.25
N PRO A 95 12.40 22.75 0.58
CA PRO A 95 11.14 22.12 0.23
C PRO A 95 10.06 23.14 -0.12
N SER A 96 9.38 22.89 -1.23
CA SER A 96 8.24 23.61 -1.81
C SER A 96 7.29 22.58 -2.42
N ASP A 97 6.01 22.90 -2.60
CA ASP A 97 5.00 21.96 -3.11
C ASP A 97 5.06 20.58 -2.43
N VAL A 98 4.68 20.55 -1.15
CA VAL A 98 4.71 19.33 -0.34
C VAL A 98 3.40 18.59 -0.46
N TYR A 99 3.47 17.28 -0.65
CA TYR A 99 2.32 16.38 -0.64
C TYR A 99 2.71 15.05 -0.02
N GLY A 100 1.83 14.45 0.78
CA GLY A 100 2.07 13.11 1.30
C GLY A 100 1.21 12.74 2.49
N LEU A 101 1.58 11.63 3.12
CA LEU A 101 0.94 11.10 4.33
C LEU A 101 1.99 10.98 5.43
N MET A 102 1.61 11.39 6.64
CA MET A 102 2.43 11.26 7.84
C MET A 102 1.55 10.87 9.03
N ALA A 103 2.14 10.23 10.04
CA ALA A 103 1.50 10.03 11.33
C ALA A 103 1.76 11.23 12.25
N LYS A 104 0.72 11.75 12.90
CA LYS A 104 0.84 12.71 14.02
C LYS A 104 0.46 12.04 15.32
N GLY A 105 0.97 12.58 16.44
CA GLY A 105 0.59 12.12 17.78
C GLY A 105 1.16 10.76 18.20
N VAL A 106 2.16 10.24 17.47
CA VAL A 106 2.80 8.93 17.75
C VAL A 106 3.31 8.83 19.19
N ASN A 107 3.81 9.93 19.75
CA ASN A 107 4.32 9.99 21.13
C ASN A 107 3.27 9.74 22.22
N ARG A 108 1.98 9.89 21.89
CA ARG A 108 0.88 9.68 22.85
C ARG A 108 0.67 8.20 23.13
N ASP A 109 0.81 7.37 22.10
CA ASP A 109 0.61 5.92 22.19
C ASP A 109 1.93 5.19 22.45
N LEU A 110 3.04 5.73 21.91
CA LEU A 110 4.34 5.09 21.91
C LEU A 110 5.43 5.98 22.54
N PRO A 111 5.48 6.10 23.88
CA PRO A 111 6.46 6.93 24.57
C PRO A 111 7.90 6.37 24.48
N SER A 112 8.05 5.09 24.14
CA SER A 112 9.34 4.42 23.96
C SER A 112 9.33 3.58 22.69
N ILE A 113 10.45 3.60 21.98
CA ILE A 113 10.72 2.79 20.79
C ILE A 113 11.57 1.55 21.10
N THR A 114 11.81 1.24 22.38
CA THR A 114 12.62 0.08 22.76
C THR A 114 11.80 -1.21 22.58
N PRO A 115 12.16 -2.10 21.63
CA PRO A 115 11.49 -3.37 21.47
C PRO A 115 11.81 -4.29 22.65
N LYS A 116 10.89 -5.19 23.00
CA LYS A 116 11.18 -6.28 23.96
C LYS A 116 11.78 -7.49 23.28
N LEU A 117 11.43 -7.70 22.01
CA LEU A 117 12.01 -8.74 21.18
C LEU A 117 13.25 -8.22 20.46
N SER A 118 14.22 -9.11 20.28
CA SER A 118 15.31 -8.92 19.34
C SER A 118 14.85 -9.20 17.90
N GLU A 119 15.62 -8.68 16.93
CA GLU A 119 15.43 -8.99 15.50
C GLU A 119 15.40 -10.50 15.24
N LYS A 120 16.24 -11.28 15.93
CA LYS A 120 16.30 -12.74 15.80
C LYS A 120 15.03 -13.43 16.30
N GLU A 121 14.46 -12.96 17.40
CA GLU A 121 13.20 -13.50 17.94
C GLU A 121 12.02 -13.15 17.04
N ALA A 122 11.99 -11.94 16.46
CA ALA A 122 10.97 -11.55 15.48
C ALA A 122 11.06 -12.41 14.20
N ILE A 123 12.27 -12.66 13.70
CA ILE A 123 12.50 -13.57 12.56
C ILE A 123 12.00 -14.98 12.89
N LEU A 124 12.32 -15.49 14.08
CA LEU A 124 11.87 -16.81 14.50
C LEU A 124 10.35 -16.89 14.63
N ALA A 125 9.69 -15.86 15.17
CA ALA A 125 8.23 -15.77 15.26
C ALA A 125 7.58 -15.81 13.87
N ALA A 126 8.12 -15.05 12.91
CA ALA A 126 7.64 -15.05 11.53
C ALA A 126 7.81 -16.41 10.84
N ILE A 127 9.00 -17.03 10.93
CA ILE A 127 9.28 -18.36 10.37
C ILE A 127 8.37 -19.43 11.00
N THR A 128 8.15 -19.37 12.31
CA THR A 128 7.28 -20.31 13.03
C THR A 128 5.82 -20.14 12.59
N SER A 129 5.35 -18.90 12.46
CA SER A 129 3.99 -18.60 12.00
C SER A 129 3.74 -19.07 10.57
N HIS A 130 4.76 -19.06 9.72
CA HIS A 130 4.66 -19.58 8.35
C HIS A 130 4.60 -21.12 8.28
N GLN A 131 4.52 -21.81 9.43
CA GLN A 131 4.35 -23.26 9.55
C GLN A 131 5.48 -24.12 8.93
N LEU A 132 6.63 -23.51 8.59
CA LEU A 132 7.81 -24.22 8.06
C LEU A 132 8.45 -25.20 9.05
N VAL A 133 8.02 -25.19 10.31
CA VAL A 133 8.52 -26.08 11.35
C VAL A 133 7.88 -27.49 11.25
N ALA A 134 6.77 -27.64 10.52
CA ALA A 134 6.02 -28.90 10.51
C ALA A 134 6.38 -29.84 9.36
N ASN A 135 6.83 -29.36 8.19
CA ASN A 135 7.13 -30.22 7.05
C ASN A 135 8.24 -29.63 6.17
N ASN A 136 9.35 -30.37 6.06
CA ASN A 136 10.48 -30.23 5.13
C ASN A 136 11.57 -29.17 5.43
N ASN A 137 12.83 -29.61 5.19
CA ASN A 137 14.07 -28.83 5.18
C ASN A 137 14.04 -27.71 4.11
N HIS A 138 13.18 -26.70 4.28
CA HIS A 138 13.21 -25.54 3.42
C HIS A 138 14.45 -24.70 3.71
N ASN A 139 15.25 -24.40 2.68
CA ASN A 139 16.42 -23.57 2.83
C ASN A 139 15.98 -22.10 2.90
N ILE A 140 15.98 -21.54 4.12
CA ILE A 140 15.59 -20.16 4.37
C ILE A 140 16.81 -19.25 4.35
N GLU A 141 16.84 -18.33 3.41
CA GLU A 141 17.93 -17.39 3.15
C GLU A 141 17.48 -15.94 3.33
N ASN A 142 18.43 -14.99 3.27
CA ASN A 142 18.16 -13.55 3.25
C ASN A 142 17.18 -13.07 4.34
N LYS A 143 17.38 -13.52 5.58
CA LYS A 143 16.54 -13.18 6.73
C LYS A 143 16.85 -11.76 7.20
N ASN A 144 15.88 -10.87 7.09
CA ASN A 144 15.98 -9.48 7.50
C ASN A 144 14.87 -9.15 8.51
N ALA A 145 15.17 -8.27 9.45
CA ALA A 145 14.17 -7.65 10.31
C ALA A 145 14.51 -6.17 10.45
N LYS A 146 13.51 -5.31 10.27
CA LYS A 146 13.67 -3.87 10.40
C LYS A 146 12.66 -3.33 11.38
N LEU A 147 13.16 -2.66 12.42
CA LEU A 147 12.31 -2.00 13.42
C LEU A 147 11.60 -0.79 12.78
N MET A 148 10.29 -0.70 12.97
CA MET A 148 9.42 0.34 12.41
C MET A 148 8.31 0.72 13.39
N VAL A 149 7.74 1.91 13.22
CA VAL A 149 6.50 2.31 13.89
C VAL A 149 5.34 2.15 12.91
N LYS A 150 4.25 1.49 13.32
CA LYS A 150 3.05 1.32 12.49
C LYS A 150 1.82 1.76 13.27
N LEU A 151 0.89 2.45 12.60
CA LEU A 151 -0.45 2.68 13.13
C LEU A 151 -1.32 1.48 12.73
N ASP A 152 -2.05 0.93 13.70
CA ASP A 152 -3.07 -0.10 13.42
C ASP A 152 -4.37 0.52 12.89
N ASP A 153 -5.36 -0.33 12.59
CA ASP A 153 -6.64 0.11 12.02
C ASP A 153 -7.42 1.06 12.94
N ASN A 154 -7.12 1.04 14.24
CA ASN A 154 -7.68 1.95 15.24
C ASN A 154 -6.81 3.21 15.42
N GLN A 155 -5.87 3.47 14.51
CA GLN A 155 -4.92 4.57 14.55
C GLN A 155 -4.02 4.57 15.80
N THR A 156 -3.81 3.41 16.44
CA THR A 156 -2.92 3.32 17.60
C THR A 156 -1.50 3.00 17.15
N ALA A 157 -0.51 3.81 17.55
CA ALA A 157 0.87 3.57 17.16
C ALA A 157 1.51 2.39 17.94
N LYS A 158 2.15 1.48 17.20
CA LYS A 158 2.86 0.31 17.73
C LYS A 158 4.28 0.25 17.19
N ILE A 159 5.20 -0.26 17.99
CA ILE A 159 6.54 -0.62 17.57
C ILE A 159 6.52 -2.05 17.02
N VAL A 160 6.98 -2.24 15.79
CA VAL A 160 6.88 -3.49 15.04
C VAL A 160 8.20 -3.82 14.34
N TYR A 161 8.40 -5.09 14.02
CA TYR A 161 9.41 -5.53 13.07
C TYR A 161 8.75 -5.82 11.72
N LEU A 162 9.23 -5.19 10.65
CA LEU A 162 9.03 -5.66 9.29
C LEU A 162 10.08 -6.74 9.02
N VAL A 163 9.65 -7.99 8.97
CA VAL A 163 10.49 -9.16 8.74
C VAL A 163 10.29 -9.64 7.31
N ASP A 164 11.38 -9.91 6.59
CA ASP A 164 11.33 -10.61 5.31
C ASP A 164 12.40 -11.69 5.23
N PHE A 165 12.09 -12.79 4.53
CA PHE A 165 13.03 -13.87 4.27
C PHE A 165 12.71 -14.55 2.95
N TYR A 166 13.70 -15.23 2.36
CA TYR A 166 13.53 -15.99 1.13
C TYR A 166 13.45 -17.48 1.45
N ILE A 167 12.49 -18.18 0.87
CA ILE A 167 12.33 -19.63 0.99
C ILE A 167 12.72 -20.24 -0.35
N ALA A 168 13.88 -20.91 -0.40
CA ALA A 168 14.26 -21.69 -1.56
C ALA A 168 13.52 -23.04 -1.54
N SER A 169 12.60 -23.23 -2.48
CA SER A 169 11.86 -24.48 -2.69
C SER A 169 11.47 -24.61 -4.17
N GLU A 170 10.80 -25.70 -4.55
CA GLU A 170 10.17 -25.86 -5.87
C GLU A 170 9.22 -24.68 -6.20
N HIS A 171 8.60 -24.11 -5.18
CA HIS A 171 7.84 -22.86 -5.25
C HIS A 171 8.54 -21.83 -4.38
N PRO A 172 9.39 -20.96 -4.94
CA PRO A 172 10.11 -19.98 -4.14
C PRO A 172 9.12 -18.94 -3.60
N GLU A 173 9.35 -18.51 -2.36
CA GLU A 173 8.55 -17.46 -1.70
C GLU A 173 9.47 -16.40 -1.09
N ARG A 174 8.98 -15.16 -0.94
CA ARG A 174 9.63 -14.14 -0.12
C ARG A 174 8.60 -13.51 0.81
N PRO A 175 8.21 -14.23 1.87
CA PRO A 175 7.24 -13.72 2.81
C PRO A 175 7.74 -12.46 3.51
N PHE A 176 6.81 -11.55 3.75
CA PHE A 176 6.93 -10.39 4.61
C PHE A 176 5.95 -10.54 5.78
N TYR A 177 6.40 -10.17 6.97
CA TYR A 177 5.62 -10.22 8.21
C TYR A 177 5.76 -8.91 8.97
N ILE A 178 4.66 -8.39 9.51
CA ILE A 178 4.65 -7.37 10.53
C ILE A 178 4.49 -8.07 11.89
N VAL A 179 5.55 -8.05 12.69
CA VAL A 179 5.60 -8.68 14.01
C VAL A 179 5.57 -7.60 15.07
N ASP A 180 4.65 -7.69 16.04
CA ASP A 180 4.64 -6.80 17.19
C ASP A 180 5.95 -6.96 17.99
N ALA A 181 6.71 -5.88 18.14
CA ALA A 181 8.06 -5.94 18.71
C ALA A 181 8.07 -6.07 20.26
N ILE A 182 6.89 -6.10 20.90
CA ILE A 182 6.72 -6.27 22.34
C ILE A 182 6.38 -7.72 22.69
N ASN A 183 5.51 -8.38 21.93
CA ASN A 183 4.97 -9.70 22.28
C ASN A 183 5.11 -10.77 21.18
N GLY A 184 5.57 -10.41 19.98
CA GLY A 184 5.82 -11.36 18.89
C GLY A 184 4.57 -11.80 18.13
N VAL A 185 3.42 -11.18 18.41
CA VAL A 185 2.18 -11.45 17.67
C VAL A 185 2.36 -10.99 16.23
N ILE A 186 1.98 -11.86 15.29
CA ILE A 186 1.91 -11.51 13.87
C ILE A 186 0.68 -10.63 13.65
N LEU A 187 0.91 -9.41 13.20
CA LEU A 187 -0.13 -8.42 12.92
C LEU A 187 -0.60 -8.53 11.46
N GLU A 188 0.33 -8.66 10.52
CA GLU A 188 0.08 -8.75 9.08
C GLU A 188 1.14 -9.63 8.42
N HIS A 189 0.81 -10.24 7.28
CA HIS A 189 1.77 -10.92 6.44
C HIS A 189 1.34 -10.90 4.97
N TRP A 190 2.29 -10.99 4.06
CA TRP A 190 2.07 -11.14 2.62
C TRP A 190 3.28 -11.83 1.97
N ASP A 191 3.13 -12.38 0.78
CA ASP A 191 4.28 -12.84 0.00
C ASP A 191 4.75 -11.74 -0.96
N GLY A 192 6.05 -11.47 -0.96
CA GLY A 192 6.70 -10.46 -1.77
C GLY A 192 7.52 -11.03 -2.92
N LEU A 193 7.51 -12.36 -3.16
CA LEU A 193 7.83 -12.85 -4.49
C LEU A 193 6.59 -12.78 -5.38
N ASN A 194 6.81 -12.25 -6.57
CA ASN A 194 6.04 -12.66 -7.72
C ASN A 194 6.42 -14.12 -8.01
N HIS A 195 5.68 -15.09 -7.44
CA HIS A 195 5.75 -16.50 -7.82
C HIS A 195 5.78 -16.62 -9.34
N ALA A 196 6.52 -17.61 -9.88
CA ALA A 196 6.75 -17.81 -11.32
C ALA A 196 5.46 -17.58 -12.13
N LYS A 197 5.34 -16.35 -12.64
CA LYS A 197 4.22 -15.88 -13.47
C LYS A 197 4.32 -16.66 -14.76
N ALA A 198 3.31 -17.48 -15.07
CA ALA A 198 3.09 -17.78 -16.48
C ALA A 198 2.70 -16.47 -17.15
N SER A 199 3.15 -16.26 -18.39
CA SER A 199 2.78 -15.09 -19.17
C SER A 199 1.64 -15.49 -20.09
N GLY A 200 0.50 -14.81 -19.95
CA GLY A 200 -0.64 -14.94 -20.84
C GLY A 200 -0.58 -13.95 -21.98
N MET A 201 -0.97 -14.38 -23.17
CA MET A 201 -1.19 -13.49 -24.32
C MET A 201 -2.68 -13.28 -24.58
N GLY A 202 -3.05 -12.24 -25.29
CA GLY A 202 -4.45 -12.01 -25.65
C GLY A 202 -4.74 -10.59 -26.13
N PRO A 203 -5.87 -10.37 -26.80
CA PRO A 203 -6.22 -9.04 -27.27
C PRO A 203 -6.71 -8.18 -26.12
N GLY A 204 -6.67 -6.86 -26.31
CA GLY A 204 -7.29 -5.85 -25.48
C GLY A 204 -7.75 -4.67 -26.32
N GLY A 205 -8.37 -3.70 -25.67
CA GLY A 205 -8.91 -2.50 -26.31
C GLY A 205 -10.30 -2.69 -26.91
N ASN A 206 -10.72 -1.73 -27.72
CA ASN A 206 -12.03 -1.72 -28.37
C ASN A 206 -11.99 -1.04 -29.75
N ILE A 207 -13.11 -1.05 -30.46
CA ILE A 207 -13.22 -0.45 -31.81
C ILE A 207 -12.86 1.04 -31.89
N LYS A 208 -12.85 1.77 -30.76
CA LYS A 208 -12.43 3.17 -30.71
C LYS A 208 -10.93 3.33 -30.46
N THR A 209 -10.32 2.45 -29.67
CA THR A 209 -8.88 2.47 -29.37
C THR A 209 -8.05 1.63 -30.33
N SER A 210 -8.71 0.85 -31.19
CA SER A 210 -8.16 -0.29 -31.92
C SER A 210 -7.75 -1.44 -31.00
N GLU A 211 -7.61 -2.62 -31.61
CA GLU A 211 -7.08 -3.82 -30.96
C GLU A 211 -5.57 -3.68 -30.73
N TYR A 212 -5.11 -4.20 -29.60
CA TYR A 212 -3.70 -4.45 -29.29
C TYR A 212 -3.56 -5.80 -28.61
N ILE A 213 -2.37 -6.38 -28.65
CA ILE A 213 -2.09 -7.73 -28.12
C ILE A 213 -1.13 -7.66 -26.94
N TYR A 214 -1.58 -8.14 -25.78
CA TYR A 214 -0.72 -8.39 -24.63
C TYR A 214 0.23 -9.56 -24.91
N GLY A 215 1.50 -9.38 -24.55
CA GLY A 215 2.61 -10.25 -24.92
C GLY A 215 3.23 -9.96 -26.29
N PHE A 216 2.73 -8.96 -27.01
CA PHE A 216 3.31 -8.50 -28.28
C PHE A 216 3.46 -6.98 -28.33
N ASP A 217 2.36 -6.24 -28.29
CA ASP A 217 2.35 -4.76 -28.27
C ASP A 217 2.65 -4.20 -26.87
N PHE A 218 2.25 -4.96 -25.85
CA PHE A 218 2.47 -4.69 -24.42
C PHE A 218 3.03 -5.92 -23.72
N ASP A 219 3.49 -5.75 -22.48
CA ASP A 219 3.87 -6.87 -21.62
C ASP A 219 2.74 -7.90 -21.48
N GLY A 220 3.12 -9.16 -21.28
CA GLY A 220 2.16 -10.26 -21.11
C GLY A 220 1.36 -10.17 -19.81
N LEU A 221 0.24 -10.88 -19.79
CA LEU A 221 -0.66 -10.95 -18.65
C LEU A 221 -0.03 -11.81 -17.55
N PRO A 222 0.19 -11.29 -16.33
CA PRO A 222 0.79 -12.09 -15.26
C PRO A 222 -0.21 -13.07 -14.63
N ILE A 223 -0.16 -14.34 -15.02
CA ILE A 223 -1.17 -15.35 -14.68
C ILE A 223 -0.61 -16.49 -13.80
N SER A 224 -1.52 -17.23 -13.16
CA SER A 224 -1.25 -18.52 -12.52
C SER A 224 -1.61 -19.66 -13.47
N LYS A 225 -0.74 -20.67 -13.59
CA LYS A 225 -0.95 -21.84 -14.47
C LYS A 225 -0.75 -23.15 -13.71
N VAL A 226 -1.75 -24.03 -13.77
CA VAL A 226 -1.70 -25.40 -13.21
C VAL A 226 -2.09 -26.38 -14.31
N GLY A 227 -1.13 -27.18 -14.78
CA GLY A 227 -1.34 -28.05 -15.93
C GLY A 227 -1.71 -27.24 -17.18
N THR A 228 -2.89 -27.50 -17.73
CA THR A 228 -3.45 -26.74 -18.88
C THR A 228 -4.46 -25.68 -18.45
N THR A 229 -4.58 -25.38 -17.16
CA THR A 229 -5.53 -24.37 -16.66
C THR A 229 -4.79 -23.10 -16.28
N CYS A 230 -5.14 -22.00 -16.95
CA CYS A 230 -4.64 -20.67 -16.65
C CYS A 230 -5.70 -19.88 -15.89
N THR A 231 -5.26 -19.11 -14.91
CA THR A 231 -6.11 -18.27 -14.07
C THR A 231 -5.62 -16.84 -14.17
N LEU A 232 -6.51 -15.89 -14.46
CA LEU A 232 -6.21 -14.45 -14.41
C LEU A 232 -6.13 -13.98 -12.94
N GLU A 233 -5.13 -14.51 -12.24
CA GLU A 233 -4.88 -14.26 -10.84
C GLU A 233 -3.38 -14.32 -10.55
N ASN A 234 -2.92 -13.37 -9.75
CA ASN A 234 -1.59 -13.34 -9.17
C ASN A 234 -1.68 -12.72 -7.76
N ALA A 235 -0.54 -12.53 -7.09
CA ALA A 235 -0.51 -11.99 -5.73
C ALA A 235 -1.15 -10.60 -5.58
N ALA A 236 -1.06 -9.76 -6.61
CA ALA A 236 -1.57 -8.39 -6.59
C ALA A 236 -3.03 -8.30 -7.09
N VAL A 237 -3.38 -9.05 -8.13
CA VAL A 237 -4.63 -8.86 -8.87
C VAL A 237 -5.32 -10.19 -9.12
N LYS A 238 -6.63 -10.20 -8.88
CA LYS A 238 -7.55 -11.27 -9.28
C LYS A 238 -8.63 -10.71 -10.18
N THR A 239 -8.77 -11.27 -11.38
CA THR A 239 -9.83 -10.89 -12.31
C THR A 239 -10.94 -11.92 -12.30
N VAL A 240 -12.18 -11.46 -12.16
CA VAL A 240 -13.39 -12.27 -12.04
C VAL A 240 -14.30 -11.98 -13.23
N ASN A 241 -14.72 -13.02 -13.93
CA ASN A 241 -15.78 -12.93 -14.92
C ASN A 241 -17.14 -13.17 -14.23
N LEU A 242 -17.98 -12.14 -14.18
CA LEU A 242 -19.31 -12.25 -13.58
C LEU A 242 -20.37 -12.84 -14.52
N ASN A 243 -20.08 -13.01 -15.82
CA ASN A 243 -21.01 -13.58 -16.80
C ASN A 243 -22.40 -12.94 -16.76
N ASN A 244 -22.45 -11.61 -16.70
CA ASN A 244 -23.66 -10.78 -16.59
C ASN A 244 -24.43 -10.93 -15.26
N ALA A 245 -23.87 -11.62 -14.26
CA ALA A 245 -24.39 -11.64 -12.90
C ALA A 245 -23.97 -10.38 -12.12
N THR A 246 -24.57 -10.20 -10.94
CA THR A 246 -24.24 -9.10 -10.02
C THR A 246 -23.33 -9.55 -8.86
N GLU A 247 -23.14 -10.87 -8.70
CA GLU A 247 -22.37 -11.50 -7.63
C GLU A 247 -21.34 -12.48 -8.21
N GLY A 248 -20.24 -12.71 -7.48
CA GLY A 248 -19.17 -13.62 -7.90
C GLY A 248 -17.80 -13.13 -7.47
N ASN A 249 -16.93 -14.06 -7.09
CA ASN A 249 -15.58 -13.79 -6.59
C ASN A 249 -14.51 -14.81 -7.06
N THR A 250 -14.91 -15.78 -7.87
CA THR A 250 -14.02 -16.83 -8.39
C THR A 250 -13.16 -16.25 -9.51
N ALA A 251 -11.85 -16.43 -9.42
CA ALA A 251 -10.93 -15.99 -10.46
C ALA A 251 -11.29 -16.62 -11.82
N TYR A 252 -11.18 -15.83 -12.89
CA TYR A 252 -11.45 -16.32 -14.23
C TYR A 252 -10.39 -17.34 -14.64
N GLN A 253 -10.86 -18.53 -15.00
CA GLN A 253 -10.04 -19.63 -15.48
C GLN A 253 -10.35 -19.94 -16.93
N TYR A 254 -9.32 -20.28 -17.69
CA TYR A 254 -9.41 -20.70 -19.08
C TYR A 254 -8.39 -21.79 -19.38
N ASN A 255 -8.65 -22.54 -20.45
CA ASN A 255 -7.76 -23.60 -20.89
C ASN A 255 -6.61 -22.98 -21.71
N CYS A 256 -5.37 -23.28 -21.34
CA CYS A 256 -4.14 -22.79 -21.95
C CYS A 256 -3.18 -23.96 -22.20
N ILE A 257 -3.33 -24.58 -23.36
CA ILE A 257 -2.53 -25.74 -23.79
C ILE A 257 -1.33 -25.28 -24.63
N ASP A 258 -1.46 -24.11 -25.24
CA ASP A 258 -0.44 -23.47 -26.05
C ASP A 258 0.67 -22.85 -25.20
N ASP A 259 1.83 -22.64 -25.83
CA ASP A 259 2.99 -22.00 -25.19
C ASP A 259 2.68 -20.53 -24.84
N ASP A 260 1.79 -19.90 -25.61
CA ASP A 260 1.40 -18.48 -25.49
C ASP A 260 0.31 -18.22 -24.43
N ASN A 261 -0.32 -19.28 -23.90
CA ASN A 261 -1.40 -19.22 -22.92
C ASN A 261 -2.52 -18.22 -23.32
N TYR A 262 -2.94 -18.27 -24.59
CA TYR A 262 -3.69 -17.18 -25.20
C TYR A 262 -5.15 -17.12 -24.73
N ASN A 263 -5.58 -15.98 -24.16
CA ASN A 263 -6.97 -15.73 -23.79
C ASN A 263 -7.62 -14.73 -24.74
N TYR A 264 -8.69 -15.15 -25.43
CA TYR A 264 -9.50 -14.28 -26.31
C TYR A 264 -10.91 -14.00 -25.75
N PHE A 265 -11.21 -14.47 -24.53
CA PHE A 265 -12.56 -14.39 -23.97
C PHE A 265 -12.80 -13.03 -23.29
N ARG A 266 -13.79 -12.22 -23.70
CA ARG A 266 -14.61 -12.34 -24.92
C ARG A 266 -14.80 -10.98 -25.56
N TYR A 267 -15.08 -10.99 -26.86
CA TYR A 267 -15.58 -9.82 -27.56
C TYR A 267 -16.98 -9.48 -27.04
N VAL A 268 -17.19 -8.24 -26.59
CA VAL A 268 -18.50 -7.75 -26.16
C VAL A 268 -18.59 -6.25 -26.34
N ASN A 269 -19.72 -5.81 -26.89
CA ASN A 269 -20.03 -4.39 -27.10
C ASN A 269 -18.80 -3.61 -27.59
N GLY A 270 -18.20 -4.02 -28.72
CA GLY A 270 -17.07 -3.32 -29.33
C GLY A 270 -15.69 -3.52 -28.68
N ALA A 271 -15.57 -4.12 -27.49
CA ALA A 271 -14.28 -4.43 -26.87
C ALA A 271 -13.82 -5.86 -27.18
N PHE A 272 -12.51 -6.06 -27.32
CA PHE A 272 -11.93 -7.35 -27.74
C PHE A 272 -11.82 -8.36 -26.59
N SER A 273 -11.34 -7.92 -25.41
CA SER A 273 -11.36 -8.73 -24.19
C SER A 273 -11.26 -7.86 -22.92
N PRO A 274 -12.41 -7.44 -22.36
CA PRO A 274 -12.43 -6.67 -21.12
C PRO A 274 -11.76 -7.36 -19.92
N LEU A 275 -11.71 -8.70 -19.89
CA LEU A 275 -11.01 -9.44 -18.83
C LEU A 275 -9.48 -9.25 -18.91
N ASN A 276 -8.93 -9.27 -20.12
CA ASN A 276 -7.49 -9.05 -20.33
C ASN A 276 -7.11 -7.62 -19.94
N ASP A 277 -7.88 -6.64 -20.43
CA ASP A 277 -7.69 -5.22 -20.08
C ASP A 277 -7.75 -5.02 -18.55
N ALA A 278 -8.75 -5.60 -17.88
CA ALA A 278 -8.92 -5.44 -16.43
C ALA A 278 -7.76 -6.06 -15.66
N HIS A 279 -7.32 -7.24 -16.07
CA HIS A 279 -6.19 -7.91 -15.45
C HIS A 279 -4.90 -7.13 -15.63
N TYR A 280 -4.60 -6.69 -16.85
CA TYR A 280 -3.42 -5.90 -17.14
C TYR A 280 -3.43 -4.56 -16.39
N PHE A 281 -4.51 -3.79 -16.47
CA PHE A 281 -4.60 -2.48 -15.82
C PHE A 281 -4.55 -2.56 -14.30
N GLY A 282 -5.14 -3.60 -13.69
CA GLY A 282 -4.98 -3.84 -12.26
C GLY A 282 -3.51 -3.97 -11.85
N ASN A 283 -2.71 -4.69 -12.65
CA ASN A 283 -1.28 -4.88 -12.39
C ASN A 283 -0.51 -3.58 -12.61
N VAL A 284 -0.78 -2.85 -13.70
CA VAL A 284 -0.15 -1.54 -13.96
C VAL A 284 -0.38 -0.57 -12.81
N VAL A 285 -1.57 -0.54 -12.21
CA VAL A 285 -1.82 0.31 -11.04
C VAL A 285 -0.98 -0.14 -9.84
N PHE A 286 -0.89 -1.45 -9.59
CA PHE A 286 -0.06 -1.97 -8.50
C PHE A 286 1.43 -1.62 -8.70
N ASP A 287 1.95 -1.84 -9.91
CA ASP A 287 3.33 -1.55 -10.28
C ASP A 287 3.63 -0.06 -10.19
N MET A 288 2.71 0.81 -10.63
CA MET A 288 2.85 2.27 -10.47
C MET A 288 3.05 2.68 -9.01
N TYR A 289 2.23 2.14 -8.10
CA TYR A 289 2.36 2.42 -6.66
C TYR A 289 3.64 1.84 -6.08
N GLN A 290 4.03 0.64 -6.48
CA GLN A 290 5.27 0.03 -6.03
C GLN A 290 6.50 0.81 -6.52
N ASP A 291 6.56 1.19 -7.79
CA ASP A 291 7.72 1.84 -8.40
C ASP A 291 7.89 3.30 -7.96
N TRP A 292 6.78 4.03 -7.87
CA TRP A 292 6.82 5.46 -7.59
C TRP A 292 6.67 5.73 -6.10
N MET A 293 5.82 4.95 -5.44
CA MET A 293 5.41 5.13 -4.05
C MET A 293 5.94 4.04 -3.12
N ASN A 294 6.76 3.09 -3.58
CA ASN A 294 7.42 2.05 -2.77
C ASN A 294 6.50 1.47 -1.68
N THR A 295 5.23 1.29 -2.04
CA THR A 295 4.12 0.91 -1.17
C THR A 295 3.09 0.22 -2.04
N SER A 296 2.31 -0.69 -1.44
CA SER A 296 1.16 -1.29 -2.10
C SER A 296 -0.01 -0.31 -2.08
N PRO A 297 -0.81 -0.19 -3.17
CA PRO A 297 -2.00 0.65 -3.16
C PRO A 297 -3.05 0.15 -2.16
N LEU A 298 -3.08 -1.15 -1.89
CA LEU A 298 -4.04 -1.83 -1.02
C LEU A 298 -3.31 -2.82 -0.11
N ASN A 299 -3.83 -3.05 1.10
CA ASN A 299 -3.34 -4.08 2.02
C ASN A 299 -3.94 -5.48 1.74
N PHE A 300 -4.68 -5.63 0.63
CA PHE A 300 -5.29 -6.87 0.17
C PHE A 300 -5.21 -6.97 -1.37
N GLN A 301 -5.42 -8.17 -1.90
CA GLN A 301 -5.43 -8.46 -3.34
C GLN A 301 -6.56 -7.70 -4.06
N LEU A 302 -6.22 -6.95 -5.12
CA LEU A 302 -7.20 -6.19 -5.90
C LEU A 302 -8.08 -7.14 -6.71
N THR A 303 -9.39 -7.10 -6.48
CA THR A 303 -10.36 -7.90 -7.25
C THR A 303 -11.01 -7.05 -8.34
N MET A 304 -10.80 -7.43 -9.59
CA MET A 304 -11.35 -6.79 -10.79
C MET A 304 -12.51 -7.64 -11.33
N ARG A 305 -13.76 -7.20 -11.16
CA ARG A 305 -14.97 -7.92 -11.56
C ARG A 305 -15.49 -7.34 -12.87
N VAL A 306 -15.54 -8.15 -13.92
CA VAL A 306 -15.89 -7.74 -15.29
C VAL A 306 -17.15 -8.46 -15.74
N HIS A 307 -17.83 -7.93 -16.76
CA HIS A 307 -19.11 -8.43 -17.26
C HIS A 307 -20.20 -8.37 -16.18
N TYR A 308 -20.26 -7.26 -15.43
CA TYR A 308 -21.27 -7.04 -14.40
C TYR A 308 -22.63 -6.68 -14.99
N GLY A 309 -23.65 -7.43 -14.59
CA GLY A 309 -25.03 -7.17 -15.02
C GLY A 309 -25.23 -7.28 -16.53
N SER A 310 -26.40 -6.86 -17.01
CA SER A 310 -26.70 -6.78 -18.43
C SER A 310 -26.79 -5.32 -18.83
N GLU A 311 -26.08 -4.95 -19.90
CA GLU A 311 -26.12 -3.58 -20.47
C GLU A 311 -25.81 -2.47 -19.45
N TYR A 312 -24.98 -2.78 -18.45
CA TYR A 312 -24.70 -1.87 -17.35
C TYR A 312 -23.67 -0.82 -17.76
N GLU A 313 -24.10 0.44 -17.83
CA GLU A 313 -23.30 1.58 -18.31
C GLU A 313 -22.53 2.29 -17.19
N ASN A 314 -21.97 1.54 -16.25
CA ASN A 314 -21.21 2.12 -15.14
C ASN A 314 -20.11 1.19 -14.62
N ALA A 315 -19.19 1.78 -13.85
CA ALA A 315 -18.17 1.09 -13.09
C ALA A 315 -18.15 1.64 -11.65
N PHE A 316 -17.83 0.80 -10.67
CA PHE A 316 -17.84 1.21 -9.27
C PHE A 316 -16.84 0.44 -8.40
N TRP A 317 -16.46 1.08 -7.29
CA TRP A 317 -15.75 0.48 -6.16
C TRP A 317 -16.70 0.28 -5.00
N ASN A 318 -16.63 -0.87 -4.36
CA ASN A 318 -17.44 -1.18 -3.17
C ASN A 318 -16.62 -1.26 -1.88
N GLY A 319 -15.39 -0.74 -1.86
CA GLY A 319 -14.48 -0.86 -0.72
C GLY A 319 -13.59 -2.12 -0.73
N SER A 320 -13.85 -3.07 -1.64
CA SER A 320 -13.11 -4.34 -1.71
C SER A 320 -12.80 -4.80 -3.14
N SER A 321 -13.65 -4.47 -4.10
CA SER A 321 -13.53 -4.90 -5.50
C SER A 321 -13.96 -3.79 -6.47
N MET A 322 -13.29 -3.74 -7.61
CA MET A 322 -13.74 -2.94 -8.74
C MET A 322 -14.70 -3.75 -9.58
N THR A 323 -15.75 -3.12 -10.06
CA THR A 323 -16.78 -3.79 -10.85
C THR A 323 -17.09 -2.98 -12.10
N PHE A 324 -17.03 -3.62 -13.26
CA PHE A 324 -17.17 -3.01 -14.57
C PHE A 324 -18.32 -3.65 -15.34
N GLY A 325 -19.27 -2.83 -15.79
CA GLY A 325 -20.29 -3.24 -16.73
C GLY A 325 -19.80 -3.25 -18.17
N ASP A 326 -20.51 -4.01 -19.01
CA ASP A 326 -20.21 -4.14 -20.45
C ASP A 326 -20.68 -2.92 -21.28
N GLY A 327 -21.38 -1.96 -20.67
CA GLY A 327 -21.96 -0.83 -21.38
C GLY A 327 -23.09 -1.24 -22.35
N LYS A 328 -23.61 -0.27 -23.10
CA LYS A 328 -24.63 -0.49 -24.13
C LYS A 328 -24.52 0.50 -25.29
N ASP A 329 -25.19 1.64 -25.17
CA ASP A 329 -25.35 2.60 -26.27
C ASP A 329 -24.37 3.77 -26.15
N ARG A 330 -24.01 4.13 -24.91
CA ARG A 330 -23.18 5.30 -24.60
C ARG A 330 -21.73 4.94 -24.34
N PHE A 331 -21.49 3.78 -23.75
CA PHE A 331 -20.16 3.31 -23.38
C PHE A 331 -19.89 1.90 -23.90
N TYR A 332 -18.65 1.69 -24.33
CA TYR A 332 -18.04 0.36 -24.40
C TYR A 332 -17.86 -0.20 -22.98
N PRO A 333 -17.47 -1.47 -22.79
CA PRO A 333 -17.11 -1.99 -21.47
C PRO A 333 -16.16 -1.03 -20.75
N LEU A 334 -16.50 -0.67 -19.51
CA LEU A 334 -15.88 0.48 -18.81
C LEU A 334 -14.51 0.15 -18.20
N VAL A 335 -13.82 -0.84 -18.77
CA VAL A 335 -12.48 -1.24 -18.39
C VAL A 335 -11.48 -0.33 -19.12
N ASP A 336 -11.22 0.84 -18.53
CA ASP A 336 -10.23 1.79 -19.00
C ASP A 336 -9.18 2.03 -17.91
N ILE A 337 -7.94 2.35 -18.30
CA ILE A 337 -6.87 2.61 -17.34
C ILE A 337 -7.15 3.81 -16.44
N ASN A 338 -7.80 4.87 -16.94
CA ASN A 338 -8.14 6.04 -16.13
C ASN A 338 -9.28 5.74 -15.16
N VAL A 339 -10.23 4.91 -15.57
CA VAL A 339 -11.31 4.44 -14.68
C VAL A 339 -10.71 3.52 -13.62
N SER A 340 -9.86 2.58 -14.00
CA SER A 340 -9.19 1.66 -13.07
C SER A 340 -8.29 2.40 -12.08
N ALA A 341 -7.52 3.39 -12.54
CA ALA A 341 -6.70 4.24 -11.68
C ALA A 341 -7.56 5.13 -10.79
N HIS A 342 -8.57 5.83 -11.32
CA HIS A 342 -9.48 6.70 -10.56
C HIS A 342 -10.18 5.97 -9.42
N VAL A 343 -10.54 4.72 -9.66
CA VAL A 343 -11.33 3.91 -8.73
C VAL A 343 -10.46 3.27 -7.64
N VAL A 344 -9.12 3.13 -7.82
CA VAL A 344 -8.18 2.70 -6.75
C VAL A 344 -7.98 3.84 -5.73
N VAL A 345 -8.09 5.11 -6.14
CA VAL A 345 -7.74 6.27 -5.29
C VAL A 345 -8.88 6.78 -4.39
N ASN A 346 -10.07 6.18 -4.48
CA ASN A 346 -11.24 6.52 -3.65
C ASN A 346 -11.37 5.55 -2.47
#